data_AF-A0A960ZM40-F1
#
_entry.id   AF-A0A960ZM40-F1
#
_cell.length_a   1.000
_cell.length_b   1.000
_cell.length_c   1.000
_cell.angle_alpha   90.00
_cell.angle_beta   90.00
_cell.angle_gamma   90.00
#
_symmetry.space_group_name_H-M   'P 1'
#
loop_
_entity.id
_entity.type
_entity.pdbx_description
1 polymer ?
#
loop_
_entity_poly.entity_id
_entity_poly.type
_entity_poly.pdbx_seq_one_letter_code
_entity_poly.pdbx_strand_id
1 'polypeptide(L)'
;MRNRFALHISFVVLLLLAGWILRPRHLPLDPRWTLIEEGTVRIGPETSREWADEDPRPIEGPIYEKTFIAPSGSGNRLLSIRQEGVKRNWGVFLNEKKIGTLVPDETALEHLLEVPSGLLREGENVLRVEPPKDVDDILIGPIALVAAAKDDWLAGGTVSVSVNDVESGRPLPCRLTITRPDGTLAALSASPENEVAVRSGVVYTRQGKATLSLPAGNYEICAGRGFEWGLARAKVRVDPGSRKEVVLSLLREVDTSGWIAVDSHIHTLTHSGHGDATLRERVLTIAGEGIELAVSTEHNHHADYGPAVEAAGLGGEYATVVGNEVTTKQGHFNAFPIEPGAPVVNHLETDWGKLLPAIRATPGVRVITLNHPRDLHSGFVPFGEAEFDASTGIHRRAADFQVDAIEVITSAAMQSDISLLYRDWFALLRAGHRISAVGSSDSHDVTRFLLGQGRTYVAAPDDDPSRVDLDRVWSSYQEGRVRVSLGLLADLRVDGEYGIGEVVSNPGETVKVEAVVSGPSWSRADHVALYANGEVLREETIVDRGRAGEKARVRWEIPRPDKNTFLVVVASGPGPTEAFWPTPRPYQPTSKVFVPRVVGSTNPVWIDVDGDGKLRP
;
A
#
# COMPACT_ATOMS: atom_id res chain seq x y z
N MET A 1 -50.31 -39.63 -10.42
CA MET A 1 -49.84 -38.61 -11.39
C MET A 1 -48.83 -37.73 -10.65
N ARG A 2 -47.53 -38.04 -10.70
CA ARG A 2 -46.50 -37.51 -11.62
C ARG A 2 -46.39 -35.97 -11.66
N ASN A 3 -45.37 -35.41 -10.99
CA ASN A 3 -44.24 -34.65 -11.56
C ASN A 3 -43.49 -33.92 -10.42
N ARG A 4 -42.24 -34.29 -10.09
CA ARG A 4 -40.98 -33.82 -10.70
C ARG A 4 -40.82 -32.29 -10.70
N PHE A 5 -40.14 -31.76 -9.68
CA PHE A 5 -39.33 -30.54 -9.81
C PHE A 5 -37.89 -30.86 -9.42
N ALA A 6 -37.00 -30.53 -10.35
CA ALA A 6 -35.63 -30.97 -10.42
C ALA A 6 -34.71 -29.98 -9.67
N LEU A 7 -33.73 -30.55 -8.98
CA LEU A 7 -32.45 -29.92 -8.66
C LEU A 7 -31.80 -29.42 -9.97
N HIS A 8 -31.62 -28.11 -10.09
CA HIS A 8 -30.67 -27.49 -11.02
C HIS A 8 -29.89 -26.44 -10.22
N ILE A 9 -28.99 -26.93 -9.36
CA ILE A 9 -27.87 -26.12 -8.88
C ILE A 9 -26.79 -26.27 -9.95
N SER A 10 -26.57 -25.19 -10.70
CA SER A 10 -25.67 -25.12 -11.85
C SER A 10 -24.28 -25.64 -11.53
N PHE A 11 -23.91 -26.72 -12.23
CA PHE A 11 -22.59 -27.34 -12.29
C PHE A 11 -21.47 -26.39 -12.83
N VAL A 12 -21.80 -25.13 -13.11
CA VAL A 12 -20.92 -24.12 -13.74
C VAL A 12 -20.17 -23.28 -12.70
N VAL A 13 -20.66 -23.18 -11.45
CA VAL A 13 -19.96 -22.41 -10.39
C VAL A 13 -18.82 -23.21 -9.75
N LEU A 14 -18.92 -24.55 -9.71
CA LEU A 14 -17.86 -25.40 -9.17
C LEU A 14 -16.60 -25.46 -10.05
N LEU A 15 -16.74 -25.24 -11.36
CA LEU A 15 -15.62 -25.29 -12.31
C LEU A 15 -14.78 -24.00 -12.35
N LEU A 16 -15.32 -22.86 -11.90
CA LEU A 16 -14.56 -21.61 -11.80
C LEU A 16 -13.76 -21.53 -10.49
N LEU A 17 -14.22 -22.18 -9.41
CA LEU A 17 -13.46 -22.32 -8.16
C LEU A 17 -12.36 -23.40 -8.25
N ALA A 18 -12.59 -24.48 -9.00
CA ALA A 18 -11.58 -25.52 -9.21
C ALA A 18 -10.40 -25.07 -10.12
N GLY A 19 -10.61 -24.04 -10.96
CA GLY A 19 -9.58 -23.51 -11.87
C GLY A 19 -8.46 -22.73 -11.19
N TRP A 20 -8.67 -22.29 -9.94
CA TRP A 20 -7.63 -21.62 -9.12
C TRP A 20 -6.79 -22.61 -8.29
N ILE A 21 -7.27 -23.84 -8.11
CA ILE A 21 -6.67 -24.83 -7.20
C ILE A 21 -5.54 -25.65 -7.86
N LEU A 22 -5.34 -25.56 -9.19
CA LEU A 22 -4.40 -26.42 -9.93
C LEU A 22 -3.57 -25.70 -10.99
N ARG A 23 -3.11 -24.46 -10.73
CA ARG A 23 -1.89 -24.02 -11.42
C ARG A 23 -0.70 -24.56 -10.65
N PRO A 24 0.18 -25.37 -11.27
CA PRO A 24 1.46 -25.68 -10.64
C PRO A 24 2.16 -24.34 -10.36
N ARG A 25 2.27 -23.98 -9.07
CA ARG A 25 3.08 -22.85 -8.59
C ARG A 25 4.58 -23.20 -8.62
N HIS A 26 4.99 -23.97 -9.62
CA HIS A 26 6.36 -24.39 -9.79
C HIS A 26 7.02 -23.43 -10.77
N LEU A 27 8.15 -22.87 -10.35
CA LEU A 27 9.05 -22.21 -11.28
C LEU A 27 9.41 -23.19 -12.41
N PRO A 28 9.43 -22.75 -13.69
CA PRO A 28 9.79 -23.63 -14.79
C PRO A 28 11.22 -24.16 -14.58
N LEU A 29 11.39 -25.48 -14.69
CA LEU A 29 12.67 -26.15 -14.48
C LEU A 29 13.68 -25.73 -15.56
N ASP A 30 14.72 -24.99 -15.16
CA ASP A 30 15.88 -24.68 -16.00
C ASP A 30 16.86 -25.87 -15.96
N PRO A 31 17.42 -26.33 -17.09
CA PRO A 31 18.35 -27.47 -17.11
C PRO A 31 19.64 -27.23 -16.31
N ARG A 32 19.96 -25.99 -15.93
CA ARG A 32 21.08 -25.63 -15.04
C ARG A 32 20.73 -25.79 -13.56
N TRP A 33 19.48 -26.10 -13.23
CA TRP A 33 19.04 -26.33 -11.86
C TRP A 33 19.38 -27.75 -11.43
N THR A 34 19.98 -27.84 -10.24
CA THR A 34 19.92 -29.06 -9.43
C THR A 34 18.89 -28.84 -8.35
N LEU A 35 17.73 -29.49 -8.48
CA LEU A 35 16.64 -29.38 -7.51
C LEU A 35 17.06 -29.91 -6.14
N ILE A 36 16.76 -29.12 -5.11
CA ILE A 36 16.81 -29.52 -3.70
C ILE A 36 15.39 -29.81 -3.21
N GLU A 37 14.45 -28.95 -3.59
CA GLU A 37 13.03 -29.07 -3.29
C GLU A 37 12.21 -28.73 -4.53
N GLU A 38 11.38 -29.66 -4.98
CA GLU A 38 10.51 -29.46 -6.14
C GLU A 38 9.20 -28.79 -5.71
N GLY A 39 8.72 -29.15 -4.51
CA GLY A 39 7.48 -28.65 -3.95
C GLY A 39 7.59 -27.25 -3.37
N THR A 40 6.45 -26.74 -2.95
CA THR A 40 6.40 -25.60 -2.04
C THR A 40 5.96 -26.11 -0.68
N VAL A 41 6.77 -25.85 0.33
CA VAL A 41 6.63 -26.29 1.72
C VAL A 41 6.17 -25.11 2.58
N ARG A 42 5.32 -25.37 3.57
CA ARG A 42 4.98 -24.39 4.60
C ARG A 42 5.78 -24.65 5.86
N ILE A 43 6.46 -23.61 6.35
CA ILE A 43 7.20 -23.64 7.62
C ILE A 43 6.74 -22.51 8.54
N GLY A 44 6.81 -22.75 9.85
CA GLY A 44 6.26 -21.85 10.86
C GLY A 44 6.09 -22.57 12.20
N PRO A 45 5.64 -21.88 13.26
CA PRO A 45 5.44 -22.50 14.57
C PRO A 45 4.40 -23.63 14.51
N GLU A 46 4.74 -24.78 15.12
CA GLU A 46 3.98 -26.05 15.03
C GLU A 46 2.50 -25.94 15.46
N THR A 47 2.15 -24.96 16.28
CA THR A 47 0.87 -24.89 16.97
C THR A 47 -0.08 -23.80 16.45
N SER A 48 0.36 -22.94 15.52
CA SER A 48 -0.51 -21.88 15.01
C SER A 48 -0.06 -21.30 13.68
N ARG A 49 -0.93 -21.38 12.65
CA ARG A 49 -0.85 -20.50 11.47
C ARG A 49 -1.04 -19.04 11.89
N GLU A 50 -0.31 -18.11 11.29
CA GLU A 50 -0.58 -16.67 11.44
C GLU A 50 -1.94 -16.33 10.80
N TRP A 51 -2.21 -16.90 9.61
CA TRP A 51 -3.41 -16.62 8.83
C TRP A 51 -4.32 -17.83 8.61
N ALA A 52 -5.63 -17.57 8.59
CA ALA A 52 -6.65 -18.49 8.10
C ALA A 52 -6.72 -18.31 6.57
N ASP A 53 -5.85 -18.99 5.85
CA ASP A 53 -5.80 -18.99 4.39
C ASP A 53 -6.42 -20.27 3.79
N GLU A 54 -6.74 -20.22 2.49
CA GLU A 54 -7.35 -21.34 1.75
C GLU A 54 -6.35 -22.46 1.42
N ASP A 55 -5.06 -22.26 1.70
CA ASP A 55 -4.02 -23.22 1.40
C ASP A 55 -4.04 -24.38 2.43
N PRO A 56 -4.38 -25.61 2.00
CA PRO A 56 -4.60 -26.71 2.93
C PRO A 56 -3.30 -27.32 3.47
N ARG A 57 -2.11 -26.91 3.00
CA ARG A 57 -0.84 -27.55 3.36
C ARG A 57 -0.56 -27.43 4.87
N PRO A 58 -0.22 -28.54 5.55
CA PRO A 58 0.18 -28.47 6.95
C PRO A 58 1.51 -27.71 7.08
N ILE A 59 1.74 -27.11 8.25
CA ILE A 59 3.07 -26.61 8.62
C ILE A 59 3.94 -27.86 8.85
N GLU A 60 5.00 -28.03 8.05
CA GLU A 60 5.89 -29.20 8.17
C GLU A 60 6.76 -29.15 9.42
N GLY A 61 7.07 -27.95 9.90
CA GLY A 61 7.81 -27.70 11.13
C GLY A 61 8.28 -26.25 11.23
N PRO A 62 8.93 -25.88 12.35
CA PRO A 62 9.45 -24.54 12.57
C PRO A 62 10.71 -24.24 11.75
N ILE A 63 11.42 -25.29 11.31
CA ILE A 63 12.65 -25.20 10.53
C ILE A 63 12.46 -26.06 9.29
N TYR A 64 12.82 -25.53 8.12
CA TYR A 64 13.04 -26.36 6.94
C TYR A 64 14.45 -26.93 6.99
N GLU A 65 14.59 -28.24 6.85
CA GLU A 65 15.88 -28.91 6.74
C GLU A 65 15.82 -29.95 5.63
N LYS A 66 16.78 -29.89 4.70
CA LYS A 66 16.87 -30.83 3.60
C LYS A 66 18.30 -31.24 3.33
N THR A 67 18.52 -32.54 3.36
CA THR A 67 19.75 -33.18 2.90
C THR A 67 19.70 -33.39 1.40
N PHE A 68 20.76 -33.02 0.69
CA PHE A 68 20.87 -33.20 -0.76
C PHE A 68 22.31 -33.48 -1.18
N ILE A 69 22.48 -34.06 -2.37
CA ILE A 69 23.80 -34.29 -2.98
C ILE A 69 24.04 -33.21 -4.02
N ALA A 70 25.12 -32.45 -3.86
CA ALA A 70 25.52 -31.44 -4.85
C ALA A 70 26.31 -32.10 -5.99
N PRO A 71 26.14 -31.68 -7.26
CA PRO A 71 26.95 -32.19 -8.36
C PRO A 71 28.42 -31.85 -8.15
N SER A 72 29.33 -32.79 -8.42
CA SER A 72 30.78 -32.60 -8.27
C SER A 72 31.26 -31.38 -9.06
N GLY A 73 31.87 -30.39 -8.40
CA GLY A 73 32.45 -29.21 -9.07
C GLY A 73 32.54 -27.97 -8.18
N SER A 74 33.64 -27.24 -8.31
CA SER A 74 34.05 -26.07 -7.50
C SER A 74 33.57 -24.70 -8.02
N GLY A 75 32.59 -24.68 -8.93
CA GLY A 75 32.09 -23.44 -9.53
C GLY A 75 31.22 -22.61 -8.58
N ASN A 76 31.19 -21.29 -8.81
CA ASN A 76 30.23 -20.38 -8.17
C ASN A 76 28.81 -20.88 -8.41
N ARG A 77 27.99 -20.87 -7.35
CA ARG A 77 26.59 -21.27 -7.44
C ARG A 77 25.68 -20.25 -6.78
N LEU A 78 24.45 -20.22 -7.25
CA LEU A 78 23.35 -19.56 -6.57
C LEU A 78 22.49 -20.63 -5.92
N LEU A 79 21.89 -20.27 -4.80
CA LEU A 79 20.71 -20.91 -4.28
C LEU A 79 19.51 -20.06 -4.69
N SER A 80 18.64 -20.61 -5.55
CA SER A 80 17.35 -20.02 -5.88
C SER A 80 16.30 -20.58 -4.93
N ILE A 81 15.58 -19.68 -4.25
CA ILE A 81 14.47 -20.00 -3.34
C ILE A 81 13.28 -19.17 -3.79
N ARG A 82 12.17 -19.82 -4.19
CA ARG A 82 10.88 -19.14 -4.21
C ARG A 82 10.40 -18.97 -2.76
N GLN A 83 10.02 -17.77 -2.38
CA GLN A 83 9.45 -17.46 -1.06
C GLN A 83 8.11 -16.72 -1.23
N GLU A 84 7.23 -16.79 -0.23
CA GLU A 84 5.95 -16.10 -0.17
C GLU A 84 5.51 -15.97 1.30
N GLY A 85 4.90 -14.84 1.66
CA GLY A 85 4.43 -14.57 3.03
C GLY A 85 5.51 -14.17 4.03
N VAL A 86 6.73 -13.82 3.59
CA VAL A 86 7.84 -13.54 4.51
C VAL A 86 7.68 -12.16 5.16
N LYS A 87 7.29 -12.13 6.44
CA LYS A 87 7.08 -10.89 7.19
C LYS A 87 8.32 -10.43 7.95
N ARG A 88 9.12 -11.40 8.41
CA ARG A 88 10.29 -11.22 9.29
C ARG A 88 11.56 -11.83 8.68
N ASN A 89 12.69 -11.63 9.35
CA ASN A 89 13.99 -12.09 8.86
C ASN A 89 14.20 -13.59 9.13
N TRP A 90 13.95 -14.44 8.13
CA TRP A 90 14.29 -15.86 8.14
C TRP A 90 15.74 -16.08 7.72
N GLY A 91 16.50 -16.85 8.49
CA GLY A 91 17.90 -17.15 8.19
C GLY A 91 18.06 -18.33 7.23
N VAL A 92 18.94 -18.22 6.23
CA VAL A 92 19.25 -19.33 5.32
C VAL A 92 20.68 -19.82 5.56
N PHE A 93 20.83 -21.12 5.81
CA PHE A 93 22.07 -21.77 6.18
C PHE A 93 22.38 -22.94 5.26
N LEU A 94 23.65 -23.06 4.87
CA LEU A 94 24.18 -24.21 4.14
C LEU A 94 25.35 -24.78 4.94
N ASN A 95 25.28 -26.06 5.27
CA ASN A 95 26.31 -26.76 6.06
C ASN A 95 26.69 -25.98 7.33
N GLU A 96 25.69 -25.59 8.12
CA GLU A 96 25.79 -24.81 9.38
C GLU A 96 26.23 -23.34 9.22
N LYS A 97 26.65 -22.91 8.02
CA LYS A 97 27.04 -21.53 7.76
C LYS A 97 25.86 -20.73 7.21
N LYS A 98 25.56 -19.58 7.84
CA LYS A 98 24.58 -18.63 7.29
C LYS A 98 25.08 -18.07 5.96
N ILE A 99 24.28 -18.22 4.92
CA ILE A 99 24.56 -17.67 3.58
C ILE A 99 23.69 -16.46 3.24
N GLY A 100 22.61 -16.22 3.99
CA GLY A 100 21.78 -15.04 3.82
C GLY A 100 20.53 -15.05 4.69
N THR A 101 19.59 -14.19 4.32
CA THR A 101 18.23 -14.12 4.88
C THR A 101 17.23 -14.02 3.75
N LEU A 102 16.03 -14.56 3.94
CA LEU A 102 14.92 -14.30 3.03
C LEU A 102 14.55 -12.81 3.03
N VAL A 103 13.94 -12.36 1.94
CA VAL A 103 13.51 -10.96 1.78
C VAL A 103 12.22 -10.75 2.57
N PRO A 104 12.10 -9.72 3.43
CA PRO A 104 10.85 -9.41 4.13
C PRO A 104 9.76 -8.83 3.19
N ASP A 105 9.28 -9.64 2.26
CA ASP A 105 8.18 -9.34 1.35
C ASP A 105 7.19 -10.52 1.34
N GLU A 106 5.92 -10.19 1.52
CA GLU A 106 4.85 -11.18 1.56
C GLU A 106 4.42 -11.64 0.16
N THR A 107 4.77 -10.89 -0.87
CA THR A 107 4.51 -11.26 -2.27
C THR A 107 5.41 -12.42 -2.68
N ALA A 108 4.86 -13.36 -3.44
CA ALA A 108 5.65 -14.46 -3.99
C ALA A 108 6.79 -13.94 -4.86
N LEU A 109 8.04 -14.29 -4.54
CA LEU A 109 9.22 -13.87 -5.29
C LEU A 109 10.28 -14.98 -5.40
N GLU A 110 11.09 -14.91 -6.45
CA GLU A 110 12.34 -15.65 -6.53
C GLU A 110 13.46 -14.85 -5.87
N HIS A 111 14.05 -15.44 -4.84
CA HIS A 111 15.21 -14.93 -4.14
C HIS A 111 16.47 -15.71 -4.55
N LEU A 112 17.55 -14.99 -4.86
CA LEU A 112 18.83 -15.56 -5.23
C LEU A 112 19.87 -15.26 -4.16
N LEU A 113 20.44 -16.29 -3.56
CA LEU A 113 21.54 -16.21 -2.61
C LEU A 113 22.82 -16.75 -3.22
N GLU A 114 23.93 -16.02 -3.08
CA GLU A 114 25.23 -16.52 -3.47
C GLU A 114 25.69 -17.61 -2.51
N VAL A 115 26.17 -18.72 -3.06
CA VAL A 115 26.78 -19.79 -2.28
C VAL A 115 28.30 -19.57 -2.28
N PRO A 116 28.91 -19.25 -1.12
CA PRO A 116 30.35 -19.03 -1.04
C PRO A 116 31.14 -20.24 -1.53
N SER A 117 32.23 -19.97 -2.25
CA SER A 117 33.13 -21.04 -2.71
C SER A 117 33.65 -21.88 -1.55
N GLY A 118 33.72 -23.20 -1.76
CA GLY A 118 34.13 -24.18 -0.75
C GLY A 118 33.09 -24.50 0.33
N LEU A 119 31.90 -23.85 0.33
CA LEU A 119 30.86 -24.18 1.29
C LEU A 119 30.09 -25.45 0.94
N LEU A 120 29.91 -25.73 -0.36
CA LEU A 120 29.39 -27.01 -0.83
C LEU A 120 30.45 -28.10 -0.68
N ARG A 121 30.06 -29.21 -0.07
CA ARG A 121 30.86 -30.41 0.14
C ARG A 121 30.64 -31.39 -0.99
N GLU A 122 31.67 -32.17 -1.31
CA GLU A 122 31.49 -33.35 -2.15
C GLU A 122 30.64 -34.37 -1.38
N GLY A 123 29.58 -34.90 -2.03
CA GLY A 123 28.61 -35.76 -1.38
C GLY A 123 27.50 -34.98 -0.69
N GLU A 124 27.25 -35.30 0.59
CA GLU A 124 26.10 -34.83 1.34
C GLU A 124 26.23 -33.37 1.80
N ASN A 125 25.17 -32.60 1.60
CA ASN A 125 25.02 -31.21 2.03
C ASN A 125 23.67 -31.03 2.72
N VAL A 126 23.59 -30.06 3.64
CA VAL A 126 22.36 -29.76 4.37
C VAL A 126 21.99 -28.29 4.19
N LEU A 127 20.80 -28.04 3.65
CA LEU A 127 20.17 -26.72 3.59
C LEU A 127 19.19 -26.57 4.75
N ARG A 128 19.28 -25.44 5.48
CA ARG A 128 18.36 -25.10 6.56
C ARG A 128 17.79 -23.68 6.38
N VAL A 129 16.49 -23.52 6.60
CA VAL A 129 15.83 -22.21 6.73
C VAL A 129 15.28 -22.11 8.14
N GLU A 130 15.80 -21.17 8.92
CA GLU A 130 15.51 -21.01 10.34
C GLU A 130 14.59 -19.81 10.60
N PRO A 131 13.66 -19.93 11.56
CA PRO A 131 12.65 -18.91 11.83
C PRO A 131 13.22 -17.68 12.55
N PRO A 132 12.54 -16.53 12.43
CA PRO A 132 12.75 -15.38 13.30
C PRO A 132 12.40 -15.70 14.77
N LYS A 133 12.67 -14.75 15.67
CA LYS A 133 12.22 -14.84 17.08
C LYS A 133 10.71 -14.65 17.23
N ASP A 134 10.15 -13.72 16.45
CA ASP A 134 8.72 -13.43 16.42
C ASP A 134 7.96 -14.48 15.62
N VAL A 135 6.65 -14.60 15.84
CA VAL A 135 5.81 -15.53 15.05
C VAL A 135 5.73 -15.06 13.61
N ASP A 136 5.98 -15.99 12.68
CA ASP A 136 5.86 -15.84 11.24
C ASP A 136 5.60 -17.25 10.65
N ASP A 137 4.77 -17.37 9.62
CA ASP A 137 4.60 -18.62 8.86
C ASP A 137 4.64 -18.35 7.35
N ILE A 138 5.50 -19.09 6.65
CA ILE A 138 5.90 -18.76 5.28
C ILE A 138 5.81 -19.97 4.37
N LEU A 139 5.75 -19.68 3.07
CA LEU A 139 5.86 -20.66 2.01
C LEU A 139 7.22 -20.53 1.35
N ILE A 140 7.94 -21.64 1.23
CA ILE A 140 9.22 -21.71 0.50
C ILE A 140 9.17 -22.83 -0.53
N GLY A 141 9.91 -22.68 -1.62
CA GLY A 141 10.04 -23.68 -2.66
C GLY A 141 9.23 -23.37 -3.93
N PRO A 142 9.69 -23.82 -5.12
CA PRO A 142 10.84 -24.72 -5.32
C PRO A 142 12.18 -24.10 -4.95
N ILE A 143 13.14 -24.97 -4.58
CA ILE A 143 14.50 -24.62 -4.18
C ILE A 143 15.48 -25.36 -5.09
N ALA A 144 16.44 -24.64 -5.66
CA ALA A 144 17.43 -25.22 -6.54
C ALA A 144 18.83 -24.59 -6.36
N LEU A 145 19.87 -25.41 -6.55
CA LEU A 145 21.19 -24.90 -6.88
C LEU A 145 21.27 -24.58 -8.36
N VAL A 146 21.78 -23.39 -8.67
CA VAL A 146 22.03 -22.93 -10.03
C VAL A 146 23.53 -22.90 -10.28
N ALA A 147 23.99 -23.60 -11.31
CA ALA A 147 25.39 -23.63 -11.72
C ALA A 147 25.78 -22.37 -12.53
N ALA A 148 25.71 -21.20 -11.90
CA ALA A 148 26.10 -19.91 -12.48
C ALA A 148 26.46 -18.89 -11.39
N ALA A 149 27.21 -17.84 -11.73
CA ALA A 149 27.27 -16.62 -10.94
C ALA A 149 25.97 -15.82 -11.10
N LYS A 150 25.69 -14.88 -10.18
CA LYS A 150 24.46 -14.07 -10.21
C LYS A 150 24.32 -13.29 -11.50
N ASP A 151 25.36 -12.58 -11.90
CA ASP A 151 25.33 -11.75 -13.11
C ASP A 151 25.16 -12.59 -14.37
N ASP A 152 25.82 -13.76 -14.46
CA ASP A 152 25.68 -14.70 -15.58
C ASP A 152 24.26 -15.30 -15.64
N TRP A 153 23.65 -15.58 -14.49
CA TRP A 153 22.28 -16.08 -14.41
C TRP A 153 21.26 -15.04 -14.88
N LEU A 154 21.43 -13.79 -14.42
CA LEU A 154 20.56 -12.68 -14.79
C LEU A 154 20.82 -12.18 -16.23
N ALA A 155 22.00 -12.42 -16.79
CA ALA A 155 22.34 -12.11 -18.19
C ALA A 155 21.77 -13.11 -19.21
N GLY A 156 20.66 -13.79 -18.88
CA GLY A 156 19.97 -14.70 -19.79
C GLY A 156 19.49 -14.00 -21.07
N GLY A 157 18.97 -12.78 -20.96
CA GLY A 157 18.66 -11.90 -22.07
C GLY A 157 18.24 -10.52 -21.57
N THR A 158 18.02 -9.59 -22.50
CA THR A 158 17.66 -8.21 -22.16
C THR A 158 16.31 -7.81 -22.76
N VAL A 159 15.54 -7.04 -21.99
CA VAL A 159 14.28 -6.45 -22.43
C VAL A 159 14.35 -4.95 -22.20
N SER A 160 14.41 -4.18 -23.28
CA SER A 160 14.25 -2.72 -23.21
C SER A 160 12.77 -2.39 -23.13
N VAL A 161 12.37 -1.70 -22.08
CA VAL A 161 10.98 -1.29 -21.83
C VAL A 161 10.88 0.22 -21.99
N SER A 162 9.83 0.69 -22.65
CA SER A 162 9.40 2.09 -22.66
C SER A 162 7.91 2.20 -22.32
N VAL A 163 7.55 3.16 -21.48
CA VAL A 163 6.19 3.43 -21.04
C VAL A 163 5.86 4.90 -21.29
N ASN A 164 4.80 5.15 -22.05
CA ASN A 164 4.37 6.49 -22.43
C ASN A 164 2.92 6.75 -22.03
N ASP A 165 2.58 8.03 -21.92
CA ASP A 165 1.21 8.49 -21.69
C ASP A 165 0.44 8.33 -23.00
N VAL A 166 -0.73 7.72 -22.96
CA VAL A 166 -1.62 7.58 -24.12
C VAL A 166 -2.04 8.94 -24.66
N GLU A 167 -2.26 9.94 -23.80
CA GLU A 167 -2.79 11.24 -24.21
C GLU A 167 -1.70 12.15 -24.78
N SER A 168 -0.62 12.38 -24.03
CA SER A 168 0.45 13.29 -24.47
C SER A 168 1.53 12.62 -25.32
N GLY A 169 1.60 11.28 -25.35
CA GLY A 169 2.68 10.52 -25.99
C GLY A 169 4.04 10.66 -25.31
N ARG A 170 4.13 11.37 -24.17
CA ARG A 170 5.37 11.60 -23.44
C ARG A 170 5.73 10.40 -22.56
N PRO A 171 7.02 10.13 -22.33
CA PRO A 171 7.43 9.18 -21.30
C PRO A 171 7.00 9.68 -19.92
N LEU A 172 6.66 8.75 -19.02
CA LEU A 172 6.22 9.06 -17.66
C LEU A 172 6.91 8.16 -16.63
N PRO A 173 7.25 8.66 -15.43
CA PRO A 173 7.71 7.82 -14.34
C PRO A 173 6.64 6.77 -14.00
N CYS A 174 7.05 5.52 -13.85
CA CYS A 174 6.12 4.42 -13.59
C CYS A 174 6.78 3.28 -12.83
N ARG A 175 5.94 2.39 -12.31
CA ARG A 175 6.34 1.09 -11.77
C ARG A 175 6.14 0.00 -12.82
N LEU A 176 7.16 -0.85 -12.98
CA LEU A 176 7.09 -2.11 -13.70
C LEU A 176 7.05 -3.26 -12.70
N THR A 177 6.13 -4.20 -12.91
CA THR A 177 6.03 -5.46 -12.18
C THR A 177 6.25 -6.61 -13.15
N ILE A 178 7.29 -7.42 -12.91
CA ILE A 178 7.74 -8.50 -13.75
C ILE A 178 7.54 -9.81 -13.01
N THR A 179 6.60 -10.62 -13.49
CA THR A 179 6.29 -11.93 -12.93
C THR A 179 6.59 -13.03 -13.92
N ARG A 180 6.78 -14.24 -13.40
CA ARG A 180 6.61 -15.47 -14.18
C ARG A 180 5.12 -15.77 -14.39
N PRO A 181 4.76 -16.72 -15.28
CA PRO A 181 3.35 -17.02 -15.59
C PRO A 181 2.52 -17.51 -14.39
N ASP A 182 3.17 -17.94 -13.31
CA ASP A 182 2.56 -18.35 -12.05
C ASP A 182 2.33 -17.17 -11.07
N GLY A 183 2.73 -15.95 -11.44
CA GLY A 183 2.61 -14.74 -10.61
C GLY A 183 3.80 -14.47 -9.70
N THR A 184 4.82 -15.35 -9.67
CA THR A 184 6.03 -15.14 -8.86
C THR A 184 6.87 -14.00 -9.43
N LEU A 185 7.21 -13.01 -8.60
CA LEU A 185 8.12 -11.92 -8.96
C LEU A 185 9.49 -12.48 -9.38
N ALA A 186 9.95 -12.06 -10.56
CA ALA A 186 11.15 -12.61 -11.18
C ALA A 186 12.44 -12.01 -10.59
N ALA A 187 13.46 -12.82 -10.34
CA ALA A 187 14.79 -12.28 -10.10
C ALA A 187 15.29 -11.55 -11.37
N LEU A 188 15.77 -10.32 -11.21
CA LEU A 188 16.19 -9.46 -12.30
C LEU A 188 17.24 -8.43 -11.85
N SER A 189 17.93 -7.83 -12.80
CA SER A 189 18.58 -6.52 -12.62
C SER A 189 18.01 -5.53 -13.65
N ALA A 190 18.10 -4.23 -13.36
CA ALA A 190 17.66 -3.20 -14.28
C ALA A 190 18.66 -2.03 -14.33
N SER A 191 18.66 -1.34 -15.46
CA SER A 191 19.60 -0.25 -15.77
C SER A 191 18.93 0.86 -16.58
N PRO A 192 19.48 2.09 -16.58
CA PRO A 192 20.64 2.56 -15.80
C PRO A 192 20.37 2.64 -14.29
N GLU A 193 21.34 2.25 -13.45
CA GLU A 193 21.17 2.16 -11.97
C GLU A 193 20.70 3.47 -11.32
N ASN A 194 21.13 4.62 -11.85
CA ASN A 194 20.75 5.94 -11.36
C ASN A 194 19.36 6.40 -11.82
N GLU A 195 18.68 5.64 -12.68
CA GLU A 195 17.35 5.95 -13.20
C GLU A 195 16.27 4.95 -12.73
N VAL A 196 16.65 3.96 -11.92
CA VAL A 196 15.73 2.93 -11.44
C VAL A 196 15.88 2.63 -9.94
N ALA A 197 14.78 2.24 -9.31
CA ALA A 197 14.79 1.53 -8.03
C ALA A 197 14.35 0.09 -8.27
N VAL A 198 15.13 -0.90 -7.80
CA VAL A 198 14.98 -2.30 -8.24
C VAL A 198 14.95 -3.26 -7.07
N ARG A 199 13.95 -4.14 -7.06
CA ARG A 199 13.88 -5.36 -6.25
C ARG A 199 13.47 -6.53 -7.15
N SER A 200 13.41 -7.75 -6.60
CA SER A 200 12.91 -8.90 -7.36
C SER A 200 11.53 -8.58 -7.96
N GLY A 201 11.45 -8.61 -9.28
CA GLY A 201 10.23 -8.41 -10.05
C GLY A 201 9.65 -7.00 -10.01
N VAL A 202 10.30 -6.01 -9.38
CA VAL A 202 9.77 -4.64 -9.32
C VAL A 202 10.85 -3.64 -9.72
N VAL A 203 10.50 -2.76 -10.64
CA VAL A 203 11.36 -1.68 -11.12
C VAL A 203 10.56 -0.39 -11.18
N TYR A 204 10.91 0.60 -10.36
CA TYR A 204 10.47 1.97 -10.59
C TYR A 204 11.40 2.63 -11.57
N THR A 205 10.85 3.40 -12.50
CA THR A 205 11.59 4.06 -13.56
C THR A 205 11.40 5.57 -13.46
N ARG A 206 12.49 6.31 -13.67
CA ARG A 206 12.48 7.78 -13.65
C ARG A 206 11.62 8.39 -14.76
N GLN A 207 11.64 7.81 -15.97
CA GLN A 207 10.92 8.32 -17.15
C GLN A 207 10.41 7.18 -18.03
N GLY A 208 9.83 6.15 -17.41
CA GLY A 208 9.17 5.06 -18.15
C GLY A 208 10.13 4.16 -18.93
N LYS A 209 11.45 4.30 -18.74
CA LYS A 209 12.47 3.55 -19.48
C LYS A 209 13.32 2.72 -18.53
N ALA A 210 13.56 1.47 -18.92
CA ALA A 210 14.53 0.60 -18.27
C ALA A 210 15.03 -0.46 -19.26
N THR A 211 16.26 -0.92 -19.07
CA THR A 211 16.74 -2.18 -19.65
C THR A 211 16.79 -3.22 -18.54
N LEU A 212 15.93 -4.24 -18.68
CA LEU A 212 15.82 -5.37 -17.76
C LEU A 212 16.76 -6.49 -18.21
N SER A 213 17.58 -7.01 -17.31
CA SER A 213 18.33 -8.26 -17.51
C SER A 213 17.65 -9.37 -16.73
N LEU A 214 17.20 -10.39 -17.47
CA LEU A 214 16.39 -11.49 -16.96
C LEU A 214 17.04 -12.83 -17.31
N PRO A 215 16.89 -13.85 -16.45
CA PRO A 215 17.14 -15.23 -16.86
C PRO A 215 16.31 -15.61 -18.10
N ALA A 216 16.73 -16.66 -18.80
CA ALA A 216 15.92 -17.20 -19.88
C ALA A 216 14.60 -17.75 -19.31
N GLY A 217 13.48 -17.44 -19.96
CA GLY A 217 12.17 -17.79 -19.42
C GLY A 217 11.01 -17.04 -20.08
N ASN A 218 9.81 -17.31 -19.57
CA ASN A 218 8.61 -16.57 -19.93
C ASN A 218 8.25 -15.63 -18.79
N TYR A 219 7.82 -14.41 -19.15
CA TYR A 219 7.50 -13.36 -18.21
C TYR A 219 6.25 -12.60 -18.63
N GLU A 220 5.57 -12.03 -17.66
CA GLU A 220 4.58 -10.97 -17.84
C GLU A 220 5.14 -9.68 -17.25
N ILE A 221 5.14 -8.61 -18.05
CA ILE A 221 5.53 -7.26 -17.63
C ILE A 221 4.25 -6.44 -17.53
N CYS A 222 3.97 -5.91 -16.35
CA CYS A 222 2.86 -5.02 -16.06
C CYS A 222 3.40 -3.63 -15.69
N ALA A 223 2.95 -2.58 -16.37
CA ALA A 223 3.24 -1.19 -16.01
C ALA A 223 2.02 -0.56 -15.33
N GLY A 224 2.28 0.27 -14.32
CA GLY A 224 1.27 1.09 -13.62
C GLY A 224 1.88 2.38 -13.05
N ARG A 225 1.03 3.33 -12.67
CA ARG A 225 1.43 4.63 -12.08
C ARG A 225 0.46 5.05 -10.97
N GLY A 226 0.31 4.23 -9.94
CA GLY A 226 -0.63 4.48 -8.84
C GLY A 226 -2.12 4.38 -9.21
N PHE A 227 -2.97 4.84 -8.28
CA PHE A 227 -4.43 4.64 -8.31
C PHE A 227 -5.12 5.26 -9.54
N GLU A 228 -4.65 6.39 -10.04
CA GLU A 228 -5.36 7.14 -11.09
C GLU A 228 -5.23 6.53 -12.47
N TRP A 229 -4.32 5.57 -12.64
CA TRP A 229 -3.91 5.06 -13.94
C TRP A 229 -4.35 3.62 -14.14
N GLY A 230 -4.67 3.28 -15.38
CA GLY A 230 -4.85 1.90 -15.81
C GLY A 230 -3.55 1.10 -15.78
N LEU A 231 -3.63 -0.16 -16.25
CA LEU A 231 -2.46 -1.03 -16.40
C LEU A 231 -2.19 -1.32 -17.87
N ALA A 232 -0.92 -1.45 -18.22
CA ALA A 232 -0.47 -1.96 -19.51
C ALA A 232 0.35 -3.24 -19.33
N ARG A 233 0.10 -4.25 -20.15
CA ARG A 233 0.71 -5.59 -19.99
C ARG A 233 1.31 -6.11 -21.28
N ALA A 234 2.46 -6.77 -21.16
CA ALA A 234 3.09 -7.51 -22.25
C ALA A 234 3.61 -8.86 -21.76
N LYS A 235 3.40 -9.91 -22.56
CA LYS A 235 4.04 -11.21 -22.36
C LYS A 235 5.32 -11.27 -23.17
N VAL A 236 6.41 -11.66 -22.53
CA VAL A 236 7.74 -11.72 -23.16
C VAL A 236 8.36 -13.08 -22.92
N ARG A 237 8.91 -13.66 -23.98
CA ARG A 237 9.81 -14.81 -23.89
C ARG A 237 11.25 -14.32 -24.08
N VAL A 238 12.08 -14.58 -23.09
CA VAL A 238 13.52 -14.30 -23.08
C VAL A 238 14.24 -15.60 -23.41
N ASP A 239 14.83 -15.67 -24.59
CA ASP A 239 15.73 -16.76 -24.98
C ASP A 239 17.19 -16.37 -24.63
N PRO A 240 18.11 -17.33 -24.43
CA PRO A 240 19.52 -17.03 -24.13
C PRO A 240 20.17 -16.05 -25.12
N GLY A 241 20.77 -14.98 -24.60
CA GLY A 241 21.41 -13.90 -25.36
C GLY A 241 20.44 -12.98 -26.12
N SER A 242 19.13 -13.17 -26.00
CA SER A 242 18.15 -12.39 -26.76
C SER A 242 18.07 -10.94 -26.30
N ARG A 243 17.69 -10.06 -27.23
CA ARG A 243 17.32 -8.67 -26.98
C ARG A 243 15.89 -8.47 -27.45
N LYS A 244 15.02 -7.97 -26.57
CA LYS A 244 13.61 -7.69 -26.85
C LYS A 244 13.31 -6.23 -26.55
N GLU A 245 12.31 -5.70 -27.24
CA GLU A 245 11.78 -4.37 -26.99
C GLU A 245 10.30 -4.48 -26.64
N VAL A 246 9.88 -3.75 -25.62
CA VAL A 246 8.49 -3.68 -25.16
C VAL A 246 8.11 -2.21 -25.03
N VAL A 247 7.07 -1.81 -25.73
CA VAL A 247 6.47 -0.48 -25.62
C VAL A 247 5.09 -0.64 -24.99
N LEU A 248 4.87 0.05 -23.89
CA LEU A 248 3.61 0.09 -23.15
C LEU A 248 3.07 1.52 -23.12
N SER A 249 1.78 1.67 -22.91
CA SER A 249 1.16 2.98 -22.79
C SER A 249 0.12 2.98 -21.67
N LEU A 250 0.20 3.95 -20.78
CA LEU A 250 -0.73 4.11 -19.66
C LEU A 250 -1.72 5.22 -19.95
N LEU A 251 -2.97 5.00 -19.52
CA LEU A 251 -4.05 5.98 -19.59
C LEU A 251 -4.43 6.37 -18.16
N ARG A 252 -4.59 7.67 -17.90
CA ARG A 252 -5.23 8.15 -16.67
C ARG A 252 -6.73 7.83 -16.76
N GLU A 253 -7.21 7.02 -15.83
CA GLU A 253 -8.53 6.40 -15.85
C GLU A 253 -9.48 6.97 -14.79
N VAL A 254 -8.95 7.68 -13.79
CA VAL A 254 -9.72 8.34 -12.74
C VAL A 254 -9.58 9.85 -12.90
N ASP A 255 -10.71 10.52 -13.02
CA ASP A 255 -10.76 11.98 -13.00
C ASP A 255 -10.60 12.48 -11.56
N THR A 256 -9.54 13.24 -11.34
CA THR A 256 -9.24 13.91 -10.06
C THR A 256 -9.18 15.42 -10.22
N SER A 257 -9.83 15.98 -11.25
CA SER A 257 -9.80 17.42 -11.54
C SER A 257 -10.12 18.28 -10.30
N GLY A 258 -9.24 19.21 -9.95
CA GLY A 258 -9.32 20.06 -8.75
C GLY A 258 -8.90 19.37 -7.45
N TRP A 259 -8.28 18.19 -7.53
CA TRP A 259 -7.77 17.41 -6.39
C TRP A 259 -6.37 16.91 -6.69
N ILE A 260 -5.44 17.19 -5.79
CA ILE A 260 -4.08 16.66 -5.88
C ILE A 260 -3.90 15.40 -5.02
N ALA A 261 -3.11 14.45 -5.50
CA ALA A 261 -2.71 13.26 -4.77
C ALA A 261 -1.58 13.55 -3.76
N VAL A 262 -1.88 13.38 -2.48
CA VAL A 262 -0.94 13.61 -1.38
C VAL A 262 -0.66 12.32 -0.63
N ASP A 263 0.61 12.03 -0.40
CA ASP A 263 1.03 11.07 0.63
C ASP A 263 1.79 11.82 1.73
N SER A 264 1.14 11.90 2.89
CA SER A 264 1.59 12.68 4.02
C SER A 264 2.36 11.87 5.06
N HIS A 265 2.71 10.62 4.77
CA HIS A 265 3.46 9.75 5.68
C HIS A 265 4.44 8.87 4.90
N ILE A 266 5.68 9.34 4.77
CA ILE A 266 6.73 8.74 3.92
C ILE A 266 8.05 8.66 4.70
N HIS A 267 8.74 7.53 4.58
CA HIS A 267 10.04 7.28 5.21
C HIS A 267 11.10 6.82 4.23
N THR A 268 12.36 7.00 4.61
CA THR A 268 13.52 6.44 3.93
C THR A 268 14.44 5.69 4.88
N LEU A 269 15.09 4.65 4.36
CA LEU A 269 16.23 4.03 5.01
C LEU A 269 17.36 5.05 5.27
N THR A 270 17.48 6.07 4.42
CA THR A 270 18.54 7.08 4.50
C THR A 270 18.45 7.93 5.77
N HIS A 271 17.24 8.28 6.23
CA HIS A 271 17.05 9.19 7.36
C HIS A 271 16.41 8.49 8.58
N SER A 272 15.36 7.68 8.39
CA SER A 272 14.74 6.89 9.46
C SER A 272 15.53 5.63 9.86
N GLY A 273 16.44 5.15 9.01
CA GLY A 273 17.37 4.07 9.34
C GLY A 273 16.80 2.65 9.30
N HIS A 274 15.55 2.48 8.84
CA HIS A 274 14.91 1.19 8.62
C HIS A 274 14.01 1.21 7.37
N GLY A 275 13.53 0.03 6.97
CA GLY A 275 13.01 -0.21 5.62
C GLY A 275 14.13 -0.51 4.62
N ASP A 276 13.80 -0.49 3.33
CA ASP A 276 14.78 -0.73 2.27
C ASP A 276 14.89 0.39 1.23
N ALA A 277 14.04 1.42 1.27
CA ALA A 277 14.06 2.50 0.28
C ALA A 277 15.05 3.61 0.67
N THR A 278 16.15 3.73 -0.05
CA THR A 278 17.03 4.91 0.08
C THR A 278 16.36 6.17 -0.44
N LEU A 279 16.82 7.37 -0.03
CA LEU A 279 16.29 8.64 -0.55
C LEU A 279 16.35 8.71 -2.10
N ARG A 280 17.45 8.21 -2.69
CA ARG A 280 17.61 8.13 -4.15
C ARG A 280 16.52 7.29 -4.80
N GLU A 281 16.16 6.16 -4.18
CA GLU A 281 15.11 5.28 -4.70
C GLU A 281 13.72 5.88 -4.42
N ARG A 282 13.52 6.50 -3.25
CA ARG A 282 12.23 7.05 -2.80
C ARG A 282 11.73 8.16 -3.72
N VAL A 283 12.59 9.04 -4.21
CA VAL A 283 12.16 10.06 -5.19
C VAL A 283 11.63 9.44 -6.49
N LEU A 284 12.15 8.29 -6.90
CA LEU A 284 11.64 7.55 -8.06
C LEU A 284 10.30 6.86 -7.76
N THR A 285 10.11 6.33 -6.54
CA THR A 285 8.84 5.69 -6.16
C THR A 285 7.71 6.70 -5.99
N ILE A 286 7.99 7.90 -5.46
CA ILE A 286 7.03 9.03 -5.41
C ILE A 286 6.51 9.36 -6.81
N ALA A 287 7.41 9.63 -7.75
CA ALA A 287 7.04 9.92 -9.12
C ALA A 287 6.30 8.74 -9.80
N GLY A 288 6.80 7.52 -9.56
CA GLY A 288 6.26 6.30 -10.17
C GLY A 288 4.89 5.88 -9.66
N GLU A 289 4.48 6.30 -8.46
CA GLU A 289 3.13 6.06 -7.90
C GLU A 289 2.18 7.26 -8.12
N GLY A 290 2.65 8.28 -8.84
CA GLY A 290 1.87 9.43 -9.25
C GLY A 290 1.40 10.32 -8.11
N ILE A 291 2.20 10.43 -7.05
CA ILE A 291 1.96 11.41 -5.98
C ILE A 291 2.36 12.80 -6.47
N GLU A 292 1.51 13.79 -6.23
CA GLU A 292 1.69 15.18 -6.67
C GLU A 292 2.22 16.07 -5.54
N LEU A 293 1.99 15.70 -4.28
CA LEU A 293 2.62 16.31 -3.11
C LEU A 293 3.12 15.24 -2.13
N ALA A 294 4.43 15.19 -1.91
CA ALA A 294 5.07 14.28 -0.97
C ALA A 294 5.57 15.03 0.28
N VAL A 295 5.12 14.59 1.46
CA VAL A 295 5.59 15.13 2.75
C VAL A 295 6.68 14.21 3.30
N SER A 296 7.88 14.74 3.54
CA SER A 296 9.00 13.97 4.10
C SER A 296 8.90 13.88 5.63
N THR A 297 8.25 12.83 6.13
CA THR A 297 7.93 12.66 7.57
C THR A 297 8.85 11.64 8.24
N GLU A 298 10.16 11.81 8.09
CA GLU A 298 11.12 10.93 8.75
C GLU A 298 10.98 10.98 10.27
N HIS A 299 11.28 9.88 10.95
CA HIS A 299 11.15 9.79 12.42
C HIS A 299 12.04 10.83 13.11
N ASN A 300 11.42 11.81 13.76
CA ASN A 300 12.10 12.82 14.57
C ASN A 300 13.21 13.59 13.81
N HIS A 301 13.12 13.68 12.48
CA HIS A 301 14.09 14.34 11.62
C HIS A 301 13.40 15.24 10.60
N HIS A 302 13.90 16.47 10.45
CA HIS A 302 13.48 17.38 9.37
C HIS A 302 14.37 17.09 8.15
N ALA A 303 13.89 16.26 7.22
CA ALA A 303 14.62 15.92 6.00
C ALA A 303 14.02 16.64 4.79
N ASP A 304 14.86 17.35 4.04
CA ASP A 304 14.46 17.99 2.79
C ASP A 304 14.78 17.08 1.60
N TYR A 305 13.74 16.61 0.91
CA TYR A 305 13.89 15.77 -0.28
C TYR A 305 14.18 16.59 -1.55
N GLY A 306 13.90 17.90 -1.55
CA GLY A 306 14.01 18.77 -2.73
C GLY A 306 15.32 18.64 -3.49
N PRO A 307 16.50 18.67 -2.83
CA PRO A 307 17.79 18.47 -3.49
C PRO A 307 17.91 17.12 -4.23
N ALA A 308 17.33 16.05 -3.68
CA ALA A 308 17.34 14.73 -4.33
C ALA A 308 16.36 14.68 -5.52
N VAL A 309 15.21 15.35 -5.41
CA VAL A 309 14.24 15.50 -6.51
C VAL A 309 14.86 16.23 -7.69
N GLU A 310 15.54 17.35 -7.45
CA GLU A 310 16.24 18.13 -8.47
C GLU A 310 17.40 17.35 -9.10
N ALA A 311 18.20 16.65 -8.29
CA ALA A 311 19.30 15.83 -8.78
C ALA A 311 18.81 14.67 -9.68
N ALA A 312 17.61 14.15 -9.43
CA ALA A 312 16.96 13.15 -10.28
C ALA A 312 16.23 13.77 -11.49
N GLY A 313 16.16 15.09 -11.60
CA GLY A 313 15.41 15.78 -12.66
C GLY A 313 13.92 15.51 -12.60
N LEU A 314 13.37 15.34 -11.39
CA LEU A 314 11.96 15.05 -11.13
C LEU A 314 11.17 16.27 -10.62
N GLY A 315 11.79 17.46 -10.55
CA GLY A 315 11.14 18.67 -10.05
C GLY A 315 9.89 19.09 -10.84
N GLY A 316 9.73 18.60 -12.08
CA GLY A 316 8.52 18.83 -12.89
C GLY A 316 7.40 17.80 -12.69
N GLU A 317 7.62 16.75 -11.88
CA GLU A 317 6.67 15.63 -11.73
C GLU A 317 5.79 15.76 -10.49
N TYR A 318 6.32 16.36 -9.41
CA TYR A 318 5.62 16.52 -8.13
C TYR A 318 6.30 17.58 -7.23
N ALA A 319 5.56 18.09 -6.26
CA ALA A 319 6.07 18.96 -5.20
C ALA A 319 6.44 18.16 -3.94
N THR A 320 7.41 18.66 -3.16
CA THR A 320 7.75 18.09 -1.85
C THR A 320 7.83 19.16 -0.78
N VAL A 321 7.46 18.78 0.45
CA VAL A 321 7.52 19.65 1.63
C VAL A 321 8.15 18.92 2.80
N VAL A 322 8.90 19.65 3.61
CA VAL A 322 9.50 19.11 4.83
C VAL A 322 8.40 18.85 5.86
N GLY A 323 8.37 17.64 6.39
CA GLY A 323 7.58 17.29 7.56
C GLY A 323 8.45 16.66 8.65
N ASN A 324 7.79 16.06 9.63
CA ASN A 324 8.41 15.24 10.67
C ASN A 324 7.35 14.28 11.20
N GLU A 325 7.68 12.99 11.33
CA GLU A 325 6.93 12.13 12.22
C GLU A 325 7.53 12.24 13.64
N VAL A 326 6.82 12.98 14.51
CA VAL A 326 7.16 13.10 15.92
C VAL A 326 6.79 11.80 16.62
N THR A 327 7.72 10.85 16.59
CA THR A 327 7.58 9.49 17.13
C THR A 327 7.88 9.49 18.62
N THR A 328 6.83 9.27 19.42
CA THR A 328 6.94 9.14 20.89
C THR A 328 6.56 7.75 21.36
N LYS A 329 6.81 7.46 22.65
CA LYS A 329 6.31 6.23 23.28
C LYS A 329 4.79 6.16 23.44
N GLN A 330 4.08 7.28 23.27
CA GLN A 330 2.63 7.37 23.50
C GLN A 330 1.87 7.77 22.24
N GLY A 331 2.41 7.48 21.06
CA GLY A 331 1.78 7.81 19.78
C GLY A 331 2.72 8.60 18.88
N HIS A 332 2.40 8.59 17.59
CA HIS A 332 3.18 9.27 16.57
C HIS A 332 2.31 10.32 15.87
N PHE A 333 2.94 11.44 15.52
CA PHE A 333 2.24 12.57 14.91
C PHE A 333 3.03 13.11 13.73
N ASN A 334 2.41 13.19 12.56
CA ASN A 334 2.99 13.96 11.46
C ASN A 334 2.73 15.44 11.65
N ALA A 335 3.76 16.25 11.45
CA ALA A 335 3.70 17.71 11.50
C ALA A 335 4.24 18.30 10.20
N PHE A 336 3.43 19.11 9.52
CA PHE A 336 3.83 19.72 8.25
C PHE A 336 3.04 21.00 7.91
N PRO A 337 3.58 21.86 7.02
CA PRO A 337 4.98 21.86 6.58
C PRO A 337 5.90 22.34 7.71
N ILE A 338 7.21 22.18 7.54
CA ILE A 338 8.22 22.66 8.48
C ILE A 338 9.16 23.62 7.75
N GLU A 339 9.40 24.79 8.33
CA GLU A 339 10.33 25.75 7.76
C GLU A 339 11.79 25.26 7.87
N PRO A 340 12.65 25.52 6.85
CA PRO A 340 14.07 25.19 6.92
C PRO A 340 14.75 25.75 8.16
N GLY A 341 15.47 24.89 8.89
CA GLY A 341 16.19 25.25 10.11
C GLY A 341 15.34 25.30 11.38
N ALA A 342 14.03 24.99 11.32
CA ALA A 342 13.21 24.83 12.50
C ALA A 342 13.76 23.74 13.44
N PRO A 343 13.71 23.95 14.78
CA PRO A 343 14.20 22.97 15.74
C PRO A 343 13.29 21.74 15.77
N VAL A 344 13.89 20.57 15.94
CA VAL A 344 13.14 19.31 16.15
C VAL A 344 12.47 19.35 17.53
N VAL A 345 11.20 18.97 17.58
CA VAL A 345 10.41 18.87 18.81
C VAL A 345 10.99 17.81 19.74
N ASN A 346 10.91 18.03 21.06
CA ASN A 346 11.30 17.03 22.06
C ASN A 346 10.33 15.84 22.06
N HIS A 347 10.64 14.80 21.27
CA HIS A 347 9.86 13.58 21.14
C HIS A 347 9.88 12.66 22.39
N LEU A 348 10.68 13.00 23.41
CA LEU A 348 10.64 12.33 24.72
C LEU A 348 9.50 12.85 25.62
N GLU A 349 8.88 13.96 25.26
CA GLU A 349 7.67 14.44 25.95
C GLU A 349 6.50 13.50 25.63
N THR A 350 5.87 12.99 26.68
CA THR A 350 4.76 12.05 26.57
C THR A 350 3.42 12.64 27.00
N ASP A 351 3.44 13.80 27.66
CA ASP A 351 2.24 14.56 27.96
C ASP A 351 1.75 15.26 26.69
N TRP A 352 0.68 14.73 26.10
CA TRP A 352 0.08 15.29 24.88
C TRP A 352 -0.36 16.75 25.04
N GLY A 353 -0.73 17.18 26.25
CA GLY A 353 -1.08 18.57 26.55
C GLY A 353 0.11 19.54 26.44
N LYS A 354 1.34 19.03 26.45
CA LYS A 354 2.58 19.80 26.20
C LYS A 354 3.15 19.53 24.81
N LEU A 355 3.10 18.28 24.38
CA LEU A 355 3.64 17.84 23.10
C LEU A 355 2.92 18.52 21.93
N LEU A 356 1.59 18.47 21.87
CA LEU A 356 0.83 19.02 20.73
C LEU A 356 1.03 20.53 20.57
N PRO A 357 1.00 21.37 21.64
CA PRO A 357 1.38 22.77 21.52
C PRO A 357 2.83 22.99 21.07
N ALA A 358 3.77 22.15 21.52
CA ALA A 358 5.16 22.23 21.08
C ALA A 358 5.32 21.89 19.59
N ILE A 359 4.62 20.87 19.10
CA ILE A 359 4.55 20.55 17.66
C ILE A 359 3.98 21.74 16.90
N ARG A 360 2.83 22.28 17.32
CA ARG A 360 2.17 23.42 16.68
C ARG A 360 3.05 24.68 16.64
N ALA A 361 3.87 24.88 17.66
CA ALA A 361 4.77 26.03 17.75
C ALA A 361 6.02 25.91 16.86
N THR A 362 6.24 24.76 16.21
CA THR A 362 7.35 24.58 15.27
C THR A 362 7.13 25.48 14.04
N PRO A 363 8.09 26.33 13.66
CA PRO A 363 7.94 27.24 12.53
C PRO A 363 7.48 26.53 11.25
N GLY A 364 6.44 27.07 10.62
CA GLY A 364 5.81 26.51 9.43
C GLY A 364 4.65 25.55 9.68
N VAL A 365 4.52 24.90 10.84
CA VAL A 365 3.53 23.83 11.04
C VAL A 365 2.09 24.35 10.91
N ARG A 366 1.34 23.75 9.97
CA ARG A 366 -0.08 24.07 9.70
C ARG A 366 -1.01 22.90 9.95
N VAL A 367 -0.51 21.68 9.78
CA VAL A 367 -1.24 20.43 9.93
C VAL A 367 -0.51 19.52 10.91
N ILE A 368 -1.25 18.98 11.87
CA ILE A 368 -0.84 17.88 12.74
C ILE A 368 -1.79 16.71 12.51
N THR A 369 -1.24 15.56 12.15
CA THR A 369 -1.98 14.31 11.97
C THR A 369 -1.64 13.34 13.10
N LEU A 370 -2.63 12.69 13.73
CA LEU A 370 -2.37 11.50 14.55
C LEU A 370 -2.26 10.28 13.62
N ASN A 371 -1.11 9.61 13.67
CA ASN A 371 -0.81 8.48 12.81
C ASN A 371 -1.31 7.17 13.44
N HIS A 372 -1.71 6.21 12.60
CA HIS A 372 -2.11 4.82 12.94
C HIS A 372 -2.63 4.66 14.39
N PRO A 373 -3.79 5.28 14.75
CA PRO A 373 -4.18 5.53 16.15
C PRO A 373 -4.40 4.29 17.03
N ARG A 374 -4.59 3.12 16.41
CA ARG A 374 -4.87 1.85 17.10
C ARG A 374 -3.65 0.93 17.21
N ASP A 375 -2.49 1.39 16.75
CA ASP A 375 -1.26 0.60 16.83
C ASP A 375 -0.63 0.69 18.23
N LEU A 376 0.01 -0.41 18.62
CA LEU A 376 0.77 -0.50 19.85
C LEU A 376 2.16 0.16 19.71
N HIS A 377 2.39 1.20 20.49
CA HIS A 377 3.68 1.90 20.61
C HIS A 377 4.23 1.70 22.02
N SER A 378 5.29 0.88 22.18
CA SER A 378 5.97 0.72 23.48
C SER A 378 5.04 0.38 24.67
N GLY A 379 3.99 -0.40 24.45
CA GLY A 379 3.00 -0.75 25.48
C GLY A 379 1.81 0.21 25.61
N PHE A 380 1.71 1.20 24.72
CA PHE A 380 0.65 2.20 24.70
C PHE A 380 -0.10 2.17 23.35
N VAL A 381 -1.42 2.20 23.37
CA VAL A 381 -2.25 2.33 22.17
C VAL A 381 -2.97 3.67 22.24
N PRO A 382 -2.74 4.63 21.32
CA PRO A 382 -3.32 5.97 21.39
C PRO A 382 -4.83 5.96 21.56
N PHE A 383 -5.53 5.20 20.72
CA PHE A 383 -6.98 5.01 20.84
C PHE A 383 -7.35 3.69 21.51
N GLY A 384 -6.48 3.13 22.36
CA GLY A 384 -6.82 1.98 23.19
C GLY A 384 -7.96 2.30 24.15
N GLU A 385 -8.73 1.29 24.59
CA GLU A 385 -9.89 1.47 25.50
C GLU A 385 -9.53 2.19 26.81
N ALA A 386 -8.27 2.11 27.23
CA ALA A 386 -7.76 2.80 28.41
C ALA A 386 -7.60 4.31 28.23
N GLU A 387 -7.55 4.81 26.99
CA GLU A 387 -7.18 6.19 26.66
C GLU A 387 -8.27 6.91 25.86
N PHE A 388 -8.99 6.20 24.99
CA PHE A 388 -10.05 6.74 24.14
C PHE A 388 -11.37 5.99 24.31
N ASP A 389 -12.45 6.73 24.60
CA ASP A 389 -13.80 6.19 24.61
C ASP A 389 -14.49 6.45 23.27
N ALA A 390 -14.54 5.42 22.42
CA ALA A 390 -15.16 5.49 21.09
C ALA A 390 -16.69 5.71 21.12
N SER A 391 -17.35 5.60 22.28
CA SER A 391 -18.78 5.93 22.41
C SER A 391 -19.00 7.44 22.59
N THR A 392 -18.08 8.12 23.29
CA THR A 392 -18.19 9.55 23.61
C THR A 392 -17.26 10.43 22.79
N GLY A 393 -16.23 9.87 22.16
CA GLY A 393 -15.17 10.59 21.47
C GLY A 393 -14.19 11.30 22.41
N ILE A 394 -14.20 10.97 23.71
CA ILE A 394 -13.35 11.63 24.71
C ILE A 394 -12.03 10.88 24.84
N HIS A 395 -10.92 11.63 24.72
CA HIS A 395 -9.58 11.15 25.00
C HIS A 395 -9.13 11.57 26.41
N ARG A 396 -8.72 10.63 27.26
CA ARG A 396 -8.39 10.89 28.68
C ARG A 396 -7.23 11.86 28.88
N ARG A 397 -6.26 11.85 27.97
CA ARG A 397 -5.01 12.64 28.08
C ARG A 397 -5.05 13.98 27.36
N ALA A 398 -6.08 14.26 26.58
CA ALA A 398 -6.14 15.45 25.75
C ALA A 398 -7.58 15.97 25.69
N ALA A 399 -7.94 16.79 26.70
CA ALA A 399 -9.22 17.50 26.69
C ALA A 399 -9.31 18.43 25.45
N ASP A 400 -8.20 19.08 25.09
CA ASP A 400 -8.03 19.79 23.83
C ASP A 400 -7.19 18.92 22.88
N PHE A 401 -7.84 18.01 22.16
CA PHE A 401 -7.21 17.17 21.16
C PHE A 401 -6.88 18.00 19.89
N GLN A 402 -5.77 18.74 19.93
CA GLN A 402 -5.36 19.76 18.95
C GLN A 402 -4.65 19.20 17.70
N VAL A 403 -5.21 18.13 17.13
CA VAL A 403 -4.81 17.62 15.81
C VAL A 403 -5.77 18.14 14.75
N ASP A 404 -5.29 18.27 13.51
CA ASP A 404 -6.12 18.67 12.37
C ASP A 404 -6.65 17.45 11.60
N ALA A 405 -5.95 16.32 11.67
CA ALA A 405 -6.30 15.10 10.97
C ALA A 405 -5.99 13.83 11.78
N ILE A 406 -6.63 12.72 11.41
CA ILE A 406 -6.22 11.38 11.82
C ILE A 406 -6.16 10.44 10.62
N GLU A 407 -5.19 9.54 10.63
CA GLU A 407 -5.15 8.46 9.65
C GLU A 407 -6.28 7.47 9.92
N VAL A 408 -7.16 7.30 8.93
CA VAL A 408 -8.18 6.23 8.94
C VAL A 408 -7.82 5.07 8.02
N ILE A 409 -6.83 5.29 7.14
CA ILE A 409 -6.22 4.31 6.25
C ILE A 409 -4.72 4.59 6.21
N THR A 410 -3.92 3.59 6.57
CA THR A 410 -2.45 3.64 6.46
C THR A 410 -2.01 2.32 5.86
N SER A 411 -1.50 2.28 4.63
CA SER A 411 -1.30 0.99 3.94
C SER A 411 -0.27 0.09 4.64
N ALA A 412 0.77 0.64 5.27
CA ALA A 412 1.73 -0.13 6.06
C ALA A 412 1.24 -0.45 7.49
N ALA A 413 0.14 0.15 7.94
CA ALA A 413 -0.44 0.00 9.27
C ALA A 413 -1.96 -0.32 9.23
N MET A 414 -2.38 -1.13 8.26
CA MET A 414 -3.78 -1.50 8.10
C MET A 414 -4.31 -2.24 9.33
N GLN A 415 -5.57 -2.02 9.66
CA GLN A 415 -6.28 -2.69 10.75
C GLN A 415 -7.02 -3.93 10.23
N SER A 416 -7.23 -4.94 11.08
CA SER A 416 -8.02 -6.13 10.71
C SER A 416 -9.48 -5.82 10.36
N ASP A 417 -10.06 -4.82 11.05
CA ASP A 417 -11.35 -4.24 10.69
C ASP A 417 -11.13 -2.89 10.02
N ILE A 418 -11.36 -2.84 8.71
CA ILE A 418 -11.18 -1.64 7.89
C ILE A 418 -12.07 -0.46 8.30
N SER A 419 -13.13 -0.72 9.09
CA SER A 419 -14.07 0.30 9.57
C SER A 419 -13.73 0.81 10.97
N LEU A 420 -12.72 0.24 11.65
CA LEU A 420 -12.38 0.59 13.04
C LEU A 420 -12.06 2.07 13.21
N LEU A 421 -11.12 2.57 12.42
CA LEU A 421 -10.66 3.95 12.54
C LEU A 421 -11.72 4.96 12.07
N TYR A 422 -12.62 4.57 11.17
CA TYR A 422 -13.79 5.39 10.83
C TYR A 422 -14.74 5.57 12.01
N ARG A 423 -14.99 4.51 12.80
CA ARG A 423 -15.84 4.61 14.00
C ARG A 423 -15.20 5.51 15.06
N ASP A 424 -13.89 5.40 15.25
CA ASP A 424 -13.14 6.26 16.16
C ASP A 424 -13.20 7.73 15.71
N TRP A 425 -13.00 7.97 14.42
CA TRP A 425 -13.11 9.28 13.82
C TRP A 425 -14.52 9.88 13.98
N PHE A 426 -15.57 9.12 13.69
CA PHE A 426 -16.94 9.57 13.88
C PHE A 426 -17.25 9.92 15.33
N ALA A 427 -16.67 9.22 16.29
CA ALA A 427 -16.80 9.56 17.71
C ALA A 427 -16.20 10.94 18.02
N LEU A 428 -15.02 11.26 17.47
CA LEU A 428 -14.42 12.60 17.58
C LEU A 428 -15.33 13.68 16.98
N LEU A 429 -15.91 13.44 15.80
CA LEU A 429 -16.82 14.39 15.16
C LEU A 429 -18.08 14.64 15.99
N ARG A 430 -18.68 13.59 16.56
CA ARG A 430 -19.82 13.71 17.50
C ARG A 430 -19.47 14.45 18.78
N ALA A 431 -18.23 14.31 19.27
CA ALA A 431 -17.73 15.07 20.41
C ALA A 431 -17.55 16.57 20.11
N GLY A 432 -17.64 16.97 18.84
CA GLY A 432 -17.57 18.36 18.39
C GLY A 432 -16.24 18.72 17.75
N HIS A 433 -15.32 17.76 17.57
CA HIS A 433 -14.07 18.02 16.88
C HIS A 433 -14.30 18.28 15.38
N ARG A 434 -13.37 19.03 14.76
CA ARG A 434 -13.28 19.28 13.32
C ARG A 434 -11.97 18.72 12.81
N ILE A 435 -11.87 17.40 12.87
CA ILE A 435 -10.68 16.66 12.51
C ILE A 435 -10.95 15.94 11.20
N SER A 436 -10.05 16.07 10.23
CA SER A 436 -10.15 15.42 8.94
C SER A 436 -9.72 13.96 9.00
N ALA A 437 -10.43 13.07 8.30
CA ALA A 437 -9.96 11.74 8.00
C ALA A 437 -8.97 11.80 6.82
N VAL A 438 -7.81 11.16 6.95
CA VAL A 438 -6.79 11.11 5.90
C VAL A 438 -6.31 9.68 5.63
N GLY A 439 -5.76 9.47 4.43
CA GLY A 439 -5.08 8.26 4.01
C GLY A 439 -3.60 8.51 3.72
N SER A 440 -2.75 7.55 4.05
CA SER A 440 -1.31 7.63 3.82
C SER A 440 -0.70 6.25 3.56
N SER A 441 0.59 6.21 3.19
CA SER A 441 1.27 4.93 3.02
C SER A 441 1.98 4.42 4.26
N ASP A 442 2.68 5.30 4.98
CA ASP A 442 3.70 4.97 5.98
C ASP A 442 4.78 4.04 5.40
N SER A 443 5.13 4.30 4.13
CA SER A 443 6.01 3.42 3.36
C SER A 443 7.48 3.58 3.76
N HIS A 444 8.09 2.45 4.06
CA HIS A 444 9.52 2.30 4.38
C HIS A 444 10.28 1.54 3.28
N ASP A 445 9.54 0.80 2.46
CA ASP A 445 10.09 -0.11 1.47
C ASP A 445 9.83 0.38 0.05
N VAL A 446 10.54 -0.21 -0.91
CA VAL A 446 10.30 -0.05 -2.35
C VAL A 446 9.10 -0.90 -2.80
N THR A 447 8.94 -2.12 -2.26
CA THR A 447 7.94 -3.09 -2.77
C THR A 447 6.91 -3.57 -1.76
N ARG A 448 7.34 -3.87 -0.53
CA ARG A 448 6.49 -4.52 0.47
C ARG A 448 5.25 -3.68 0.80
N PHE A 449 5.46 -2.40 1.11
CA PHE A 449 4.40 -1.42 1.31
C PHE A 449 4.56 -0.32 0.26
N LEU A 450 3.65 -0.31 -0.71
CA LEU A 450 3.74 0.61 -1.84
C LEU A 450 3.48 2.04 -1.38
N LEU A 451 4.34 2.94 -1.83
CA LEU A 451 4.17 4.36 -1.55
C LEU A 451 2.85 4.87 -2.17
N GLY A 452 2.14 5.73 -1.44
CA GLY A 452 0.85 6.25 -1.86
C GLY A 452 -0.22 5.18 -2.06
N GLN A 453 -0.08 3.95 -1.57
CA GLN A 453 -1.13 2.94 -1.75
C GLN A 453 -2.41 3.34 -1.03
N GLY A 454 -2.28 3.72 0.25
CA GLY A 454 -3.18 4.66 0.90
C GLY A 454 -2.71 6.09 0.57
N ARG A 455 -3.64 6.97 0.17
CA ARG A 455 -3.35 8.37 -0.13
C ARG A 455 -4.54 9.28 0.19
N THR A 456 -4.26 10.57 0.27
CA THR A 456 -5.27 11.61 0.45
C THR A 456 -5.39 12.44 -0.81
N TYR A 457 -6.60 12.67 -1.29
CA TYR A 457 -6.88 13.65 -2.32
C TYR A 457 -7.28 14.97 -1.67
N VAL A 458 -6.56 16.05 -1.96
CA VAL A 458 -6.76 17.36 -1.32
C VAL A 458 -7.25 18.37 -2.34
N ALA A 459 -8.30 19.12 -2.00
CA ALA A 459 -8.85 20.14 -2.89
C ALA A 459 -7.84 21.28 -3.08
N ALA A 460 -7.28 21.40 -4.28
CA ALA A 460 -6.35 22.45 -4.68
C ALA A 460 -6.32 22.56 -6.21
N PRO A 461 -5.92 23.71 -6.78
CA PRO A 461 -5.59 23.78 -8.20
C PRO A 461 -4.58 22.70 -8.58
N ASP A 462 -4.84 21.98 -9.67
CA ASP A 462 -4.11 20.80 -10.13
C ASP A 462 -3.53 20.99 -11.54
N ASP A 463 -3.47 22.23 -12.02
CA ASP A 463 -2.98 22.57 -13.37
C ASP A 463 -1.50 22.20 -13.58
N ASP A 464 -0.70 22.19 -12.51
CA ASP A 464 0.73 21.93 -12.53
C ASP A 464 1.18 21.21 -11.23
N PRO A 465 1.45 19.90 -11.28
CA PRO A 465 1.83 19.12 -10.10
C PRO A 465 3.20 19.53 -9.52
N SER A 466 4.02 20.27 -10.27
CA SER A 466 5.29 20.82 -9.76
C SER A 466 5.11 22.12 -8.96
N ARG A 467 3.94 22.75 -9.04
CA ARG A 467 3.66 24.07 -8.45
C ARG A 467 2.36 24.09 -7.66
N VAL A 468 2.26 23.15 -6.73
CA VAL A 468 1.13 23.02 -5.81
C VAL A 468 0.94 24.29 -4.98
N ASP A 469 -0.29 24.80 -4.91
CA ASP A 469 -0.69 25.87 -3.99
C ASP A 469 -0.76 25.33 -2.55
N LEU A 470 0.37 25.39 -1.85
CA LEU A 470 0.51 24.84 -0.51
C LEU A 470 -0.43 25.48 0.52
N ASP A 471 -0.66 26.80 0.43
CA ASP A 471 -1.59 27.47 1.34
C ASP A 471 -3.02 26.93 1.17
N ARG A 472 -3.42 26.70 -0.09
CA ARG A 472 -4.70 26.05 -0.37
C ARG A 472 -4.75 24.63 0.19
N VAL A 473 -3.69 23.83 0.01
CA VAL A 473 -3.62 22.46 0.57
C VAL A 473 -3.85 22.46 2.07
N TRP A 474 -3.13 23.30 2.83
CA TRP A 474 -3.27 23.34 4.29
C TRP A 474 -4.65 23.82 4.73
N SER A 475 -5.22 24.82 4.05
CA SER A 475 -6.61 25.23 4.30
C SER A 475 -7.59 24.09 4.07
N SER A 476 -7.39 23.27 3.03
CA SER A 476 -8.25 22.14 2.73
C SER A 476 -8.18 21.03 3.78
N TYR A 477 -7.00 20.75 4.36
CA TYR A 477 -6.88 19.86 5.52
C TYR A 477 -7.71 20.36 6.71
N GLN A 478 -7.65 21.67 7.00
CA GLN A 478 -8.35 22.30 8.14
C GLN A 478 -9.86 22.42 7.91
N GLU A 479 -10.28 22.59 6.66
CA GLU A 479 -11.69 22.74 6.25
C GLU A 479 -12.37 21.39 5.97
N GLY A 480 -11.66 20.26 6.04
CA GLY A 480 -12.23 18.95 5.70
C GLY A 480 -12.47 18.74 4.21
N ARG A 481 -11.79 19.50 3.35
CA ARG A 481 -11.85 19.37 1.88
C ARG A 481 -10.82 18.35 1.39
N VAL A 482 -10.88 17.14 1.96
CA VAL A 482 -9.99 16.03 1.63
C VAL A 482 -10.77 14.71 1.49
N ARG A 483 -10.26 13.78 0.68
CA ARG A 483 -10.85 12.45 0.45
C ARG A 483 -9.79 11.38 0.69
N VAL A 484 -10.20 10.24 1.22
CA VAL A 484 -9.30 9.10 1.48
C VAL A 484 -9.43 8.09 0.35
N SER A 485 -8.29 7.60 -0.14
CA SER A 485 -8.25 6.56 -1.17
C SER A 485 -7.31 5.42 -0.77
N LEU A 486 -7.82 4.21 -0.94
CA LEU A 486 -7.09 2.95 -1.04
C LEU A 486 -7.74 2.18 -2.19
N GLY A 487 -7.46 2.58 -3.44
CA GLY A 487 -7.95 1.87 -4.63
C GLY A 487 -9.38 2.23 -5.09
N LEU A 488 -10.07 3.15 -4.39
CA LEU A 488 -11.31 3.78 -4.80
C LEU A 488 -11.29 5.26 -4.42
N LEU A 489 -12.09 6.08 -5.13
CA LEU A 489 -12.35 7.47 -4.79
C LEU A 489 -13.85 7.65 -4.60
N ALA A 490 -14.27 8.33 -3.53
CA ALA A 490 -15.66 8.68 -3.30
C ALA A 490 -15.83 10.19 -3.29
N ASP A 491 -16.97 10.66 -3.80
CA ASP A 491 -17.43 12.05 -3.70
C ASP A 491 -18.85 12.10 -3.14
N LEU A 492 -19.18 13.22 -2.53
CA LEU A 492 -20.45 13.50 -1.88
C LEU A 492 -20.90 14.92 -2.23
N ARG A 493 -22.12 15.03 -2.78
CA ARG A 493 -22.79 16.30 -3.03
C ARG A 493 -24.15 16.33 -2.33
N VAL A 494 -24.45 17.46 -1.71
CA VAL A 494 -25.74 17.72 -1.06
C VAL A 494 -26.46 18.85 -1.80
N ASP A 495 -27.72 18.60 -2.14
CA ASP A 495 -28.60 19.47 -2.93
C ASP A 495 -28.02 19.93 -4.29
N GLY A 496 -27.01 19.20 -4.80
CA GLY A 496 -26.31 19.50 -6.03
C GLY A 496 -25.37 20.71 -5.95
N GLU A 497 -25.27 21.36 -4.78
CA GLU A 497 -24.51 22.59 -4.56
C GLU A 497 -23.31 22.32 -3.64
N TYR A 498 -23.56 21.76 -2.45
CA TYR A 498 -22.59 21.67 -1.38
C TYR A 498 -21.74 20.41 -1.49
N GLY A 499 -20.42 20.58 -1.43
CA GLY A 499 -19.43 19.51 -1.42
C GLY A 499 -18.82 19.28 -0.04
N ILE A 500 -17.91 18.31 0.03
CA ILE A 500 -17.20 17.94 1.26
C ILE A 500 -16.46 19.13 1.86
N GLY A 501 -16.44 19.22 3.18
CA GLY A 501 -15.93 20.36 3.96
C GLY A 501 -16.91 21.55 4.06
N GLU A 502 -18.00 21.57 3.29
CA GLU A 502 -18.95 22.68 3.29
C GLU A 502 -20.13 22.46 4.25
N VAL A 503 -20.88 23.54 4.48
CA VAL A 503 -22.02 23.59 5.41
C VAL A 503 -23.29 23.94 4.65
N VAL A 504 -24.31 23.09 4.80
CA VAL A 504 -25.69 23.36 4.38
C VAL A 504 -26.43 24.02 5.54
N SER A 505 -26.76 25.30 5.42
CA SER A 505 -27.48 26.05 6.46
C SER A 505 -28.98 26.08 6.22
N ASN A 506 -29.76 25.80 7.27
CA ASN A 506 -31.23 25.77 7.25
C ASN A 506 -31.78 24.99 6.04
N PRO A 507 -31.48 23.67 5.93
CA PRO A 507 -31.89 22.85 4.80
C PRO A 507 -33.42 22.82 4.66
N GLY A 508 -33.89 22.54 3.45
CA GLY A 508 -35.31 22.27 3.20
C GLY A 508 -35.79 20.98 3.89
N GLU A 509 -37.10 20.72 3.80
CA GLU A 509 -37.74 19.52 4.39
C GLU A 509 -37.19 18.19 3.86
N THR A 510 -36.55 18.22 2.69
CA THR A 510 -35.90 17.08 2.06
C THR A 510 -34.52 17.50 1.58
N VAL A 511 -33.52 16.71 1.93
CA VAL A 511 -32.13 16.90 1.54
C VAL A 511 -31.78 15.85 0.49
N LYS A 512 -31.29 16.28 -0.67
CA LYS A 512 -30.86 15.39 -1.76
C LYS A 512 -29.38 15.11 -1.61
N VAL A 513 -29.02 13.83 -1.58
CA VAL A 513 -27.64 13.39 -1.40
C VAL A 513 -27.23 12.56 -2.61
N GLU A 514 -26.14 12.93 -3.26
CA GLU A 514 -25.54 12.17 -4.35
C GLU A 514 -24.14 11.69 -3.93
N ALA A 515 -23.91 10.39 -4.05
CA ALA A 515 -22.59 9.78 -3.92
C ALA A 515 -22.11 9.31 -5.29
N VAL A 516 -20.84 9.61 -5.61
CA VAL A 516 -20.15 9.10 -6.79
C VAL A 516 -18.96 8.29 -6.34
N VAL A 517 -18.83 7.06 -6.82
CA VAL A 517 -17.67 6.19 -6.57
C VAL A 517 -16.94 5.99 -7.87
N SER A 518 -15.63 6.24 -7.87
CA SER A 518 -14.75 6.14 -9.02
C SER A 518 -13.54 5.24 -8.73
N GLY A 519 -12.96 4.67 -9.77
CA GLY A 519 -11.71 3.92 -9.68
C GLY A 519 -11.17 3.47 -11.03
N PRO A 520 -9.92 3.02 -11.10
CA PRO A 520 -9.32 2.50 -12.31
C PRO A 520 -9.96 1.17 -12.72
N SER A 521 -9.74 0.75 -13.96
CA SER A 521 -10.28 -0.49 -14.54
C SER A 521 -9.86 -1.76 -13.77
N TRP A 522 -8.74 -1.71 -13.06
CA TRP A 522 -8.23 -2.82 -12.25
C TRP A 522 -8.83 -2.91 -10.83
N SER A 523 -9.50 -1.87 -10.34
CA SER A 523 -10.20 -1.90 -9.04
C SER A 523 -11.71 -2.10 -9.22
N ARG A 524 -12.39 -2.53 -8.15
CA ARG A 524 -13.84 -2.71 -8.15
C ARG A 524 -14.48 -2.12 -6.90
N ALA A 525 -15.71 -1.64 -7.03
CA ALA A 525 -16.58 -1.32 -5.90
C ALA A 525 -17.72 -2.36 -5.80
N ASP A 526 -18.05 -2.80 -4.60
CA ASP A 526 -19.19 -3.70 -4.35
C ASP A 526 -20.16 -3.15 -3.28
N HIS A 527 -19.79 -2.08 -2.59
CA HIS A 527 -20.58 -1.51 -1.51
C HIS A 527 -20.36 0.00 -1.39
N VAL A 528 -21.43 0.74 -1.09
CA VAL A 528 -21.37 2.14 -0.66
C VAL A 528 -22.38 2.40 0.46
N ALA A 529 -21.95 3.11 1.49
CA ALA A 529 -22.79 3.54 2.59
C ALA A 529 -22.70 5.05 2.82
N LEU A 530 -23.85 5.66 3.10
CA LEU A 530 -24.01 7.01 3.60
C LEU A 530 -24.18 6.94 5.11
N TYR A 531 -23.29 7.62 5.84
CA TYR A 531 -23.32 7.75 7.27
C TYR A 531 -23.89 9.12 7.65
N ALA A 532 -24.73 9.15 8.69
CA ALA A 532 -25.18 10.36 9.35
C ALA A 532 -24.79 10.29 10.82
N ASN A 533 -23.97 11.23 11.29
CA ASN A 533 -23.45 11.24 12.67
C ASN A 533 -22.73 9.94 13.09
N GLY A 534 -22.16 9.24 12.12
CA GLY A 534 -21.42 7.99 12.31
C GLY A 534 -22.27 6.72 12.33
N GLU A 535 -23.59 6.83 12.18
CA GLU A 535 -24.49 5.69 11.99
C GLU A 535 -24.81 5.52 10.50
N VAL A 536 -24.98 4.29 10.04
CA VAL A 536 -25.38 4.02 8.66
C VAL A 536 -26.82 4.53 8.44
N LEU A 537 -26.98 5.51 7.55
CA LEU A 537 -28.29 6.06 7.16
C LEU A 537 -28.87 5.34 5.94
N ARG A 538 -28.03 5.04 4.95
CA ARG A 538 -28.34 4.29 3.73
C ARG A 538 -27.13 3.48 3.30
N GLU A 539 -27.36 2.34 2.67
CA GLU A 539 -26.31 1.53 2.06
C GLU A 539 -26.84 0.81 0.82
N GLU A 540 -25.97 0.61 -0.17
CA GLU A 540 -26.30 -0.10 -1.41
C GLU A 540 -25.18 -1.03 -1.85
N THR A 541 -25.56 -2.19 -2.39
CA THR A 541 -24.65 -3.09 -3.11
C THR A 541 -24.40 -2.55 -4.52
N ILE A 542 -23.13 -2.43 -4.90
CA ILE A 542 -22.72 -1.97 -6.23
C ILE A 542 -22.48 -3.18 -7.14
N VAL A 543 -23.04 -3.14 -8.35
CA VAL A 543 -22.71 -4.09 -9.42
C VAL A 543 -21.75 -3.44 -10.39
N ASP A 544 -20.45 -3.54 -10.09
CA ASP A 544 -19.39 -2.95 -10.90
C ASP A 544 -19.04 -3.81 -12.13
N ARG A 545 -19.09 -3.19 -13.30
CA ARG A 545 -18.82 -3.82 -14.60
C ARG A 545 -17.33 -3.89 -14.97
N GLY A 546 -16.43 -3.47 -14.08
CA GLY A 546 -14.98 -3.47 -14.27
C GLY A 546 -14.50 -2.42 -15.28
N ARG A 547 -15.19 -1.27 -15.34
CA ARG A 547 -14.81 -0.15 -16.21
C ARG A 547 -14.02 0.88 -15.42
N ALA A 548 -13.13 1.61 -16.08
CA ALA A 548 -12.49 2.80 -15.55
C ALA A 548 -13.50 3.92 -15.26
N GLY A 549 -13.13 4.86 -14.39
CA GLY A 549 -13.93 6.03 -14.04
C GLY A 549 -15.04 5.71 -13.04
N GLU A 550 -16.24 6.21 -13.29
CA GLU A 550 -17.41 6.04 -12.42
C GLU A 550 -17.82 4.55 -12.30
N LYS A 551 -17.70 4.01 -11.09
CA LYS A 551 -18.15 2.67 -10.70
C LYS A 551 -19.62 2.65 -10.30
N ALA A 552 -20.06 3.72 -9.62
CA ALA A 552 -21.43 3.89 -9.19
C ALA A 552 -21.77 5.36 -8.98
N ARG A 553 -23.04 5.68 -9.20
CA ARG A 553 -23.67 6.94 -8.79
C ARG A 553 -24.98 6.62 -8.10
N VAL A 554 -25.07 6.97 -6.82
CA VAL A 554 -26.22 6.68 -5.97
C VAL A 554 -26.82 7.98 -5.49
N ARG A 555 -28.16 8.06 -5.53
CA ARG A 555 -28.92 9.24 -5.11
C ARG A 555 -29.91 8.85 -4.04
N TRP A 556 -29.87 9.55 -2.92
CA TRP A 556 -30.81 9.40 -1.83
C TRP A 556 -31.56 10.71 -1.59
N GLU A 557 -32.83 10.60 -1.24
CA GLU A 557 -33.58 11.68 -0.61
C GLU A 557 -33.75 11.31 0.85
N ILE A 558 -33.30 12.19 1.74
CA ILE A 558 -33.40 12.01 3.19
C ILE A 558 -34.26 13.14 3.76
N PRO A 559 -35.08 12.87 4.81
CA PRO A 559 -35.79 13.93 5.49
C PRO A 559 -34.81 14.91 6.12
N ARG A 560 -35.24 16.16 6.31
CA ARG A 560 -34.51 17.14 7.11
C ARG A 560 -34.13 16.51 8.47
N PRO A 561 -32.84 16.48 8.83
CA PRO A 561 -32.42 16.01 10.15
C PRO A 561 -33.05 16.86 11.27
N ASP A 562 -33.33 16.24 12.41
CA ASP A 562 -33.87 16.91 13.60
C ASP A 562 -32.81 17.69 14.38
N LYS A 563 -31.54 17.44 14.09
CA LYS A 563 -30.36 18.06 14.70
C LYS A 563 -29.22 18.19 13.70
N ASN A 564 -28.24 19.01 14.05
CA ASN A 564 -27.05 19.21 13.23
C ASN A 564 -26.41 17.86 12.90
N THR A 565 -25.97 17.70 11.67
CA THR A 565 -25.60 16.38 11.15
C THR A 565 -24.38 16.49 10.27
N PHE A 566 -23.43 15.57 10.41
CA PHE A 566 -22.43 15.35 9.36
C PHE A 566 -22.83 14.15 8.50
N LEU A 567 -22.66 14.30 7.19
CA LEU A 567 -22.84 13.25 6.20
C LEU A 567 -21.48 12.81 5.64
N VAL A 568 -21.24 11.50 5.62
CA VAL A 568 -20.00 10.91 5.09
C VAL A 568 -20.35 9.72 4.20
N VAL A 569 -19.62 9.56 3.09
CA VAL A 569 -19.71 8.37 2.24
C VAL A 569 -18.48 7.50 2.44
N VAL A 570 -18.70 6.19 2.62
CA VAL A 570 -17.63 5.18 2.57
C VAL A 570 -18.03 4.13 1.53
N ALA A 571 -17.19 3.98 0.51
CA ALA A 571 -17.29 2.94 -0.50
C ALA A 571 -16.19 1.90 -0.29
N SER A 572 -16.49 0.65 -0.61
CA SER A 572 -15.49 -0.41 -0.56
C SER A 572 -15.70 -1.45 -1.66
N GLY A 573 -14.69 -2.28 -1.85
CA GLY A 573 -14.72 -3.37 -2.81
C GLY A 573 -13.62 -4.39 -2.55
N PRO A 574 -13.56 -5.47 -3.35
CA PRO A 574 -12.53 -6.49 -3.19
C PRO A 574 -11.14 -5.92 -3.50
N GLY A 575 -10.18 -6.19 -2.62
CA GLY A 575 -8.79 -5.77 -2.79
C GLY A 575 -8.05 -6.61 -3.85
N PRO A 576 -7.20 -6.00 -4.70
CA PRO A 576 -6.36 -6.75 -5.63
C PRO A 576 -5.38 -7.69 -4.91
N THR A 577 -5.18 -8.87 -5.50
CA THR A 577 -4.26 -9.90 -5.00
C THR A 577 -3.05 -10.12 -5.91
N GLU A 578 -3.02 -9.46 -7.07
CA GLU A 578 -1.90 -9.56 -8.00
C GLU A 578 -0.70 -8.73 -7.52
N ALA A 579 0.51 -9.19 -7.86
CA ALA A 579 1.78 -8.60 -7.42
C ALA A 579 1.99 -7.13 -7.86
N PHE A 580 1.23 -6.64 -8.84
CA PHE A 580 1.33 -5.24 -9.28
C PHE A 580 0.75 -4.26 -8.24
N TRP A 581 -0.15 -4.70 -7.36
CA TRP A 581 -0.73 -3.83 -6.34
C TRP A 581 -1.32 -4.69 -5.21
N PRO A 582 -0.50 -5.48 -4.51
CA PRO A 582 -0.99 -6.41 -3.49
C PRO A 582 -1.62 -5.63 -2.33
N THR A 583 -2.83 -6.03 -1.92
CA THR A 583 -3.45 -5.43 -0.73
C THR A 583 -2.68 -5.86 0.52
N PRO A 584 -2.14 -4.91 1.32
CA PRO A 584 -1.32 -5.25 2.48
C PRO A 584 -2.17 -5.90 3.57
N ARG A 585 -1.56 -6.85 4.28
CA ARG A 585 -2.18 -7.46 5.46
C ARG A 585 -2.13 -6.50 6.65
N PRO A 586 -3.01 -6.66 7.64
CA PRO A 586 -2.96 -5.87 8.85
C PRO A 586 -1.61 -5.96 9.56
N TYR A 587 -1.07 -4.83 10.00
CA TYR A 587 0.25 -4.76 10.63
C TYR A 587 0.25 -5.45 12.00
N GLN A 588 -0.76 -5.16 12.81
CA GLN A 588 -1.01 -5.77 14.12
C GLN A 588 -2.37 -6.49 14.12
N PRO A 589 -2.45 -7.71 13.56
CA PRO A 589 -3.73 -8.37 13.33
C PRO A 589 -4.43 -8.78 14.64
N THR A 590 -5.72 -8.46 14.74
CA THR A 590 -6.62 -8.96 15.81
C THR A 590 -7.45 -10.17 15.35
N SER A 591 -7.34 -10.51 14.06
CA SER A 591 -7.98 -11.68 13.43
C SER A 591 -7.00 -12.38 12.51
N LYS A 592 -7.09 -13.71 12.45
CA LYS A 592 -6.37 -14.52 11.45
C LYS A 592 -7.04 -14.52 10.08
N VAL A 593 -8.29 -14.09 10.00
CA VAL A 593 -9.03 -13.98 8.74
C VAL A 593 -8.68 -12.64 8.11
N PHE A 594 -8.10 -12.69 6.92
CA PHE A 594 -7.81 -11.51 6.11
C PHE A 594 -8.67 -11.53 4.85
N VAL A 595 -9.50 -10.50 4.68
CA VAL A 595 -10.23 -10.27 3.43
C VAL A 595 -9.68 -8.97 2.85
N PRO A 596 -8.94 -9.00 1.73
CA PRO A 596 -8.38 -7.80 1.14
C PRO A 596 -9.52 -6.89 0.64
N ARG A 597 -9.43 -5.60 0.96
CA ARG A 597 -10.43 -4.59 0.57
C ARG A 597 -9.77 -3.33 0.04
N VAL A 598 -10.39 -2.75 -0.97
CA VAL A 598 -10.18 -1.35 -1.37
C VAL A 598 -11.23 -0.48 -0.69
N VAL A 599 -10.88 0.78 -0.43
CA VAL A 599 -11.72 1.76 0.25
C VAL A 599 -11.60 3.12 -0.45
N GLY A 600 -12.71 3.84 -0.55
CA GLY A 600 -12.74 5.26 -0.91
C GLY A 600 -13.74 5.95 -0.01
N SER A 601 -13.37 7.07 0.62
CA SER A 601 -14.27 7.77 1.52
C SER A 601 -14.11 9.29 1.48
N THR A 602 -15.16 9.97 1.92
CA THR A 602 -15.20 11.43 1.98
C THR A 602 -14.95 11.93 3.40
N ASN A 603 -14.52 13.18 3.51
CA ASN A 603 -14.77 13.97 4.71
C ASN A 603 -16.23 14.49 4.75
N PRO A 604 -16.68 15.07 5.87
CA PRO A 604 -18.07 15.48 6.07
C PRO A 604 -18.57 16.54 5.08
N VAL A 605 -19.82 16.42 4.67
CA VAL A 605 -20.68 17.60 4.44
C VAL A 605 -21.46 17.85 5.71
N TRP A 606 -21.47 19.09 6.19
CA TRP A 606 -22.16 19.45 7.43
C TRP A 606 -23.54 20.02 7.13
N ILE A 607 -24.52 19.68 7.97
CA ILE A 607 -25.87 20.22 7.95
C ILE A 607 -26.07 20.98 9.25
N ASP A 608 -26.23 22.28 9.12
CA ASP A 608 -26.61 23.21 10.18
C ASP A 608 -28.13 23.42 10.13
N VAL A 609 -28.86 22.69 10.95
CA VAL A 609 -30.32 22.61 10.90
C VAL A 609 -30.96 23.90 11.36
N ASP A 610 -30.42 24.59 12.37
CA ASP A 610 -30.98 25.85 12.88
C ASP A 610 -30.32 27.10 12.29
N GLY A 611 -29.17 26.96 11.61
CA GLY A 611 -28.50 28.06 10.92
C GLY A 611 -27.72 28.97 11.86
N ASP A 612 -27.37 28.48 13.06
CA ASP A 612 -26.68 29.26 14.08
C ASP A 612 -25.14 29.25 13.94
N GLY A 613 -24.62 28.48 12.97
CA GLY A 613 -23.20 28.31 12.69
C GLY A 613 -22.48 27.31 13.60
N LYS A 614 -23.16 26.69 14.58
CA LYS A 614 -22.58 25.70 15.50
C LYS A 614 -22.92 24.28 15.07
N LEU A 615 -22.02 23.64 14.33
CA LEU A 615 -22.26 22.31 13.75
C LEU A 615 -22.07 21.14 14.75
N ARG A 616 -22.47 21.29 16.02
CA ARG A 616 -22.38 20.20 17.00
C ARG A 616 -23.56 19.23 16.80
N PRO A 617 -23.33 17.94 16.50
CA PRO A 617 -24.41 17.00 16.20
C PRO A 617 -25.25 16.50 17.38
#